data_AF-A0AA86T383-F1
#
_entry.id   AF-A0AA86T383-F1
#
_cell.length_a   1.000
_cell.length_b   1.000
_cell.length_c   1.000
_cell.angle_alpha   90.00
_cell.angle_beta   90.00
_cell.angle_gamma   90.00
#
_symmetry.space_group_name_H-M   'P 1'
#
loop_
_entity.id
_entity.type
_entity.pdbx_description
1 polymer ?
#
loop_
_entity_poly.entity_id
_entity_poly.type
_entity_poly.pdbx_seq_one_letter_code
_entity_poly.pdbx_strand_id
1 'polypeptide(L)' 'MIAVPKELLWDYREPPQDLLWRLQRIADFFPLYGKDRDTVALLYTYRDRLKVDGATKALIEEYHRAWETHP' A
#
# COMPACT_ATOMS: atom_id res chain seq x y z
N MET A 1 -8.96 -7.85 -4.83
CA MET A 1 -9.49 -6.53 -4.43
C MET A 1 -8.85 -6.18 -3.11
N ILE A 2 -8.13 -5.05 -3.00
CA ILE A 2 -7.48 -4.67 -1.73
C ILE A 2 -8.53 -4.06 -0.79
N ALA A 3 -8.57 -4.58 0.43
CA ALA A 3 -9.37 -4.02 1.50
C ALA A 3 -8.65 -2.78 2.05
N VAL A 4 -9.28 -1.61 1.95
CA VAL A 4 -8.79 -0.40 2.61
C VAL A 4 -9.41 -0.37 4.00
N PRO A 5 -8.60 -0.32 5.08
CA PRO A 5 -9.10 -0.17 6.44
C PRO A 5 -10.04 1.04 6.56
N LYS A 6 -11.14 0.90 7.31
CA LYS A 6 -12.15 1.97 7.42
C LYS A 6 -11.58 3.27 8.01
N GLU A 7 -10.57 3.13 8.84
CA GLU A 7 -9.79 4.21 9.46
C GLU A 7 -9.11 5.10 8.41
N LEU A 8 -8.84 4.57 7.20
CA LEU A 8 -8.22 5.31 6.10
C LEU A 8 -9.25 5.98 5.16
N LEU A 9 -10.54 5.78 5.39
CA LEU A 9 -11.61 6.20 4.46
C LEU A 9 -12.14 7.62 4.67
N TRP A 10 -11.58 8.44 5.56
CA TRP A 10 -11.92 9.85 5.83
C TRP A 10 -13.24 10.35 5.17
N ASP A 11 -14.36 10.25 5.89
CA ASP A 11 -15.75 10.56 5.50
C ASP A 11 -16.37 9.81 4.30
N TYR A 12 -15.60 9.01 3.53
CA TYR A 12 -16.17 8.13 2.51
C TYR A 12 -16.90 6.95 3.17
N ARG A 13 -18.18 6.76 2.81
CA ARG A 13 -18.93 5.55 3.21
C ARG A 13 -18.33 4.29 2.59
N GLU A 14 -17.82 4.39 1.36
CA GLU A 14 -17.18 3.30 0.63
C GLU A 14 -15.95 3.80 -0.14
N PRO A 15 -14.83 3.05 -0.14
CA PRO A 15 -13.67 3.40 -0.95
C PRO A 15 -14.00 3.28 -2.44
N PRO A 16 -13.61 4.26 -3.28
CA PRO A 16 -13.62 4.12 -4.74
C PRO A 16 -13.02 2.77 -5.17
N GLN A 17 -13.56 2.15 -6.22
CA GLN A 17 -13.02 0.87 -6.73
C GLN A 17 -11.68 1.02 -7.46
N ASP A 18 -11.20 2.25 -7.66
CA ASP A 18 -9.92 2.56 -8.27
C ASP A 18 -8.75 1.99 -7.44
N LEU A 19 -7.96 1.11 -8.07
CA LEU A 19 -6.84 0.44 -7.43
C LEU A 19 -5.73 1.41 -7.00
N LEU A 20 -5.37 2.39 -7.84
CA LEU A 20 -4.32 3.35 -7.53
C LEU A 20 -4.74 4.27 -6.39
N TRP A 21 -6.01 4.67 -6.34
CA TRP A 21 -6.55 5.45 -5.22
C TRP A 21 -6.42 4.66 -3.90
N ARG A 22 -6.83 3.38 -3.90
CA ARG A 22 -6.75 2.52 -2.71
C ARG A 22 -5.30 2.31 -2.27
N LEU A 23 -4.41 2.01 -3.22
CA LEU A 23 -2.98 1.86 -2.94
C LEU A 23 -2.36 3.16 -2.43
N GLN A 24 -2.73 4.31 -2.98
CA GLN A 24 -2.26 5.60 -2.49
C GLN A 24 -2.66 5.81 -1.04
N ARG A 25 -3.93 5.54 -0.69
CA ARG A 25 -4.38 5.64 0.71
C ARG A 25 -3.59 4.73 1.64
N ILE A 26 -3.32 3.50 1.25
CA ILE A 26 -2.51 2.59 2.08
C ILE A 26 -1.07 3.10 2.19
N ALA A 27 -0.48 3.54 1.08
CA ALA A 27 0.89 4.01 1.02
C ALA A 27 1.12 5.27 1.87
N ASP A 28 0.13 6.17 1.95
CA ASP A 28 0.18 7.38 2.77
C ASP A 28 0.36 7.07 4.28
N PHE A 29 -0.03 5.87 4.72
CA PHE A 29 0.10 5.42 6.11
C PHE A 29 0.99 4.18 6.25
N PHE A 30 1.77 3.85 5.23
CA PHE A 30 2.71 2.73 5.30
C PHE A 30 3.86 3.09 6.28
N PRO A 31 4.32 2.16 7.14
CA PRO A 31 3.97 0.74 7.25
C PRO A 31 2.92 0.44 8.33
N LEU A 32 2.20 1.45 8.86
CA LEU A 32 1.15 1.20 9.85
C LEU A 32 0.05 0.31 9.26
N TYR A 33 -0.27 0.49 7.98
CA TYR A 33 -1.19 -0.34 7.20
C TYR A 33 -0.52 -0.94 5.95
N GLY A 34 -1.07 -2.05 5.44
CA GLY A 34 -0.67 -2.64 4.15
C GLY A 34 0.63 -3.45 4.15
N LYS A 35 1.02 -4.02 5.30
CA LYS A 35 2.22 -4.87 5.44
C LYS A 35 2.03 -6.30 4.98
N ASP A 36 0.79 -6.74 4.74
CA ASP A 36 0.51 -8.08 4.25
C ASP A 36 1.11 -8.29 2.85
N ARG A 37 1.46 -9.54 2.56
CA ARG A 37 2.20 -9.92 1.36
C ARG A 37 1.55 -9.42 0.06
N ASP A 38 0.24 -9.63 -0.08
CA ASP A 38 -0.49 -9.27 -1.30
C ASP A 38 -0.53 -7.75 -1.50
N THR A 39 -0.77 -7.00 -0.42
CA THR A 39 -0.76 -5.53 -0.48
C THR A 39 0.63 -4.99 -0.77
N VAL A 40 1.68 -5.53 -0.14
CA VAL A 40 3.07 -5.12 -0.39
C VAL A 40 3.47 -5.41 -1.85
N ALA A 41 3.08 -6.56 -2.42
CA ALA A 41 3.34 -6.87 -3.82
C ALA A 41 2.71 -5.84 -4.77
N LEU A 42 1.49 -5.41 -4.48
CA LEU A 42 0.79 -4.38 -5.26
C LEU A 42 1.42 -3.00 -5.05
N LEU A 43 1.75 -2.62 -3.81
CA LEU A 43 2.47 -1.38 -3.50
C LEU A 43 3.81 -1.32 -4.24
N TYR A 44 4.57 -2.41 -4.26
CA TYR A 44 5.85 -2.50 -4.96
C TYR A 44 5.69 -2.36 -6.48
N THR A 45 4.69 -3.03 -7.06
CA THR A 45 4.38 -3.00 -8.50
C THR A 45 4.01 -1.59 -8.96
N TYR A 46 3.26 -0.84 -8.15
CA TYR A 46 2.76 0.49 -8.50
C TYR A 46 3.57 1.65 -7.87
N ARG A 47 4.65 1.37 -7.13
CA ARG A 47 5.38 2.36 -6.29
C ARG A 47 5.77 3.65 -7.01
N ASP A 48 6.09 3.57 -8.30
CA ASP A 48 6.51 4.73 -9.08
C ASP A 48 5.36 5.60 -9.58
N ARG A 49 4.13 5.08 -9.52
CA ARG A 49 2.90 5.83 -9.77
C ARG A 49 2.29 6.42 -8.49
N LEU A 50 2.76 5.97 -7.32
CA LEU A 50 2.32 6.47 -6.03
C LEU A 50 3.06 7.77 -5.69
N LYS A 51 2.33 8.72 -5.13
CA LYS A 51 2.85 10.00 -4.65
C LYS A 51 3.39 9.85 -3.22
N VAL A 52 4.42 9.04 -3.05
CA VAL A 52 5.11 8.83 -1.77
C VAL A 52 6.59 9.21 -1.86
N ASP A 53 7.17 9.55 -0.71
CA ASP A 53 8.57 9.97 -0.63
C ASP A 53 9.55 8.79 -0.84
N GLY A 54 10.84 9.13 -1.01
CA GLY A 54 11.87 8.12 -1.25
C GLY A 54 12.02 7.12 -0.10
N ALA A 55 11.82 7.57 1.15
CA ALA A 55 11.90 6.71 2.33
C ALA A 55 10.78 5.66 2.34
N THR A 56 9.55 6.05 2.05
CA THR A 56 8.41 5.14 1.96
C THR A 56 8.59 4.14 0.82
N LYS A 57 9.10 4.57 -0.35
CA LYS A 57 9.43 3.64 -1.45
C LYS A 57 10.46 2.60 -1.03
N ALA A 58 11.52 3.03 -0.36
CA ALA A 58 12.56 2.12 0.14
C ALA A 58 11.98 1.12 1.16
N LEU A 59 11.12 1.58 2.07
CA LEU A 59 10.44 0.69 3.02
C LEU A 59 9.56 -0.35 2.32
N ILE A 60 8.77 0.05 1.31
CA ILE A 60 7.95 -0.88 0.52
C ILE A 60 8.84 -1.95 -0.16
N GLU A 61 9.98 -1.55 -0.72
CA GLU A 61 10.94 -2.47 -1.34
C GLU A 61 11.53 -3.46 -0.33
N GLU A 62 11.91 -3.01 0.86
CA GLU A 62 12.44 -3.90 1.90
C GLU A 62 11.39 -4.91 2.39
N TYR A 63 10.15 -4.48 2.59
CA TYR A 63 9.05 -5.40 2.93
C TYR A 63 8.80 -6.41 1.80
N HIS A 64 8.84 -5.97 0.54
CA HIS A 64 8.68 -6.86 -0.60
C HIS A 64 9.78 -7.93 -0.64
N ARG A 65 11.05 -7.53 -0.48
CA ARG A 65 12.18 -8.46 -0.40
C ARG A 65 12.04 -9.44 0.75
N ALA A 66 11.60 -8.97 1.93
CA ALA A 66 11.39 -9.82 3.09
C ALA A 66 10.35 -10.93 2.81
N TRP A 67 9.25 -10.60 2.13
CA TRP A 67 8.21 -11.56 1.74
C TRP A 67 8.64 -12.53 0.64
N GLU A 68 9.43 -12.09 -0.32
CA GLU A 68 9.98 -12.99 -1.35
C GLU A 68 11.00 -13.97 -0.77
N THR A 69 11.70 -13.59 0.31
CA THR A 69 12.69 -14.44 0.97
C THR A 69 12.07 -15.43 1.97
N HIS A 70 10.87 -15.15 2.49
CA HIS A 70 10.15 -15.98 3.46
C HIS A 70 8.73 -16.33 2.94
N PRO A 71 8.64 -17.30 2.01
CA PRO A 71 7.38 -17.61 1.32
C PRO A 71 6.33 -18.29 2.18
#